data_AF-A0A2V9N014-F1
#
_entry.id   AF-A0A2V9N014-F1
#
_cell.length_a   1.000
_cell.length_b   1.000
_cell.length_c   1.000
_cell.angle_alpha   90.00
_cell.angle_beta   90.00
_cell.angle_gamma   90.00
#
_symmetry.space_group_name_H-M   'P 1'
#
loop_
_entity.id
_entity.type
_entity.pdbx_description
1 polymer ?
#
loop_
_entity_poly.entity_id
_entity_poly.type
_entity_poly.pdbx_seq_one_letter_code
_entity_poly.pdbx_strand_id
1 'polypeptide(L)'
;MPFLRVRWLSLSVVVAALVVSAMPQQNSTEVPAPSIRVTTRMVLVDVVVTDKKGHPVAGLHPDDFEIEENGKAQKIASFNMPHETTSAPPLPPGFYSNRAEYRSPGGPVTV
;
A
#
# COMPACT_ATOMS: atom_id res chain seq x y z
N MET A 1 53.58 65.33 -36.10
CA MET A 1 52.62 64.18 -36.04
C MET A 1 53.44 62.91 -36.12
N PRO A 2 53.15 61.79 -35.42
CA PRO A 2 51.91 61.39 -34.72
C PRO A 2 52.12 60.86 -33.25
N PHE A 3 51.18 61.05 -32.30
CA PHE A 3 50.20 60.06 -31.73
C PHE A 3 50.82 59.05 -30.71
N LEU A 4 50.21 58.58 -29.61
CA LEU A 4 48.94 58.80 -28.92
C LEU A 4 48.93 57.89 -27.66
N ARG A 5 48.50 58.45 -26.52
CA ARG A 5 47.77 57.89 -25.35
C ARG A 5 47.89 56.38 -25.05
N VAL A 6 48.47 56.05 -23.90
CA VAL A 6 48.20 54.79 -23.17
C VAL A 6 48.02 55.08 -21.69
N ARG A 7 46.76 55.22 -21.24
CA ARG A 7 46.38 55.09 -19.82
C ARG A 7 44.89 54.81 -19.62
N TRP A 8 44.34 53.79 -20.26
CA TRP A 8 42.89 53.49 -20.19
C TRP A 8 42.62 51.98 -20.22
N LEU A 9 43.36 51.17 -19.45
CA LEU A 9 43.09 49.72 -19.37
C LEU A 9 42.64 49.22 -17.99
N SER A 10 42.76 50.04 -16.93
CA SER A 10 42.51 49.58 -15.56
C SER A 10 41.04 49.72 -15.11
N LEU A 11 40.21 50.48 -15.82
CA LEU A 11 38.83 50.77 -15.40
C LEU A 11 37.79 49.77 -15.93
N SER A 12 38.08 49.06 -17.04
CA SER A 12 37.12 48.15 -17.67
C SER A 12 36.95 46.81 -16.94
N VAL A 13 37.96 46.36 -16.18
CA VAL A 13 37.91 45.06 -15.50
C VAL A 13 37.04 45.12 -14.23
N VAL A 14 37.01 46.27 -13.55
CA VAL A 14 36.20 46.44 -12.32
C VAL A 14 34.71 46.56 -12.64
N VAL A 15 34.35 47.12 -13.80
CA VAL A 15 32.93 47.24 -14.23
C VAL A 15 32.36 45.89 -14.63
N ALA A 16 33.14 45.00 -15.25
CA ALA A 16 32.67 43.68 -15.66
C ALA A 16 32.31 42.77 -14.47
N ALA A 17 33.01 42.91 -13.33
CA ALA A 17 32.74 42.12 -12.12
C ALA A 17 31.43 42.52 -11.40
N LEU A 18 30.94 43.76 -11.59
CA LEU A 18 29.71 44.26 -10.96
C LEU A 18 28.42 43.85 -11.69
N VAL A 19 28.50 43.41 -12.95
CA VAL A 19 27.30 43.04 -13.74
C VAL A 19 26.85 41.60 -13.46
N VAL A 20 27.75 40.72 -13.01
CA VAL A 20 27.43 39.30 -12.78
C VAL A 20 26.52 39.10 -11.55
N SER A 21 26.53 40.01 -10.58
CA SER A 21 25.69 39.92 -9.37
C SER A 21 24.23 40.33 -9.55
N ALA A 22 23.82 40.80 -10.74
CA ALA A 22 22.45 41.28 -11.01
C ALA A 22 21.60 40.30 -11.84
N MET A 23 22.06 39.06 -12.06
CA MET A 23 21.22 38.06 -12.73
C MET A 23 20.08 37.62 -11.80
N PRO A 24 18.81 37.79 -12.21
CA PRO A 24 17.69 37.30 -11.41
C PRO A 24 17.81 35.78 -11.29
N GLN A 25 17.93 35.31 -10.06
CA GLN A 25 17.97 33.88 -9.75
C GLN A 25 16.59 33.32 -10.06
N GLN A 26 16.48 32.63 -11.19
CA GLN A 26 15.23 32.03 -11.64
C GLN A 26 14.88 30.91 -10.67
N ASN A 27 14.01 31.21 -9.70
CA ASN A 27 13.40 30.19 -8.84
C ASN A 27 12.70 29.18 -9.75
N SER A 28 13.27 27.99 -9.86
CA SER A 28 12.63 26.86 -10.51
C SER A 28 11.43 26.47 -9.69
N THR A 29 10.23 26.85 -10.15
CA THR A 29 8.97 26.33 -9.61
C THR A 29 8.97 24.82 -9.83
N GLU A 30 9.17 24.06 -8.77
CA GLU A 30 9.13 22.60 -8.80
C GLU A 30 7.71 22.16 -9.18
N VAL A 31 7.55 21.66 -10.41
CA VAL A 31 6.29 21.10 -10.88
C VAL A 31 6.13 19.73 -10.22
N PRO A 32 5.11 19.51 -9.36
CA PRO A 32 4.93 18.22 -8.71
C PRO A 32 4.79 17.11 -9.74
N ALA A 33 5.55 16.03 -9.58
CA ALA A 33 5.44 14.87 -10.45
C ALA A 33 4.01 14.29 -10.40
N PRO A 34 3.45 13.83 -11.53
CA PRO A 34 2.11 13.26 -11.56
C PRO A 34 2.03 11.99 -10.70
N SER A 35 1.07 11.94 -9.77
CA SER A 35 0.83 10.77 -8.91
C SER A 35 -0.33 9.92 -9.43
N ILE A 36 -0.14 8.60 -9.55
CA ILE A 36 -1.23 7.66 -9.82
C ILE A 36 -1.83 7.19 -8.48
N ARG A 37 -3.16 7.24 -8.37
CA ARG A 37 -3.90 6.73 -7.20
C ARG A 37 -4.85 5.63 -7.66
N VAL A 38 -4.84 4.50 -6.96
CA VAL A 38 -5.72 3.35 -7.23
C VAL A 38 -6.48 3.01 -5.96
N THR A 39 -7.80 2.83 -6.09
CA THR A 39 -8.68 2.39 -5.00
C THR A 39 -9.33 1.08 -5.39
N THR A 40 -9.19 0.06 -4.53
CA THR A 40 -9.82 -1.25 -4.71
C THR A 40 -10.83 -1.52 -3.60
N ARG A 41 -11.92 -2.22 -3.91
CA ARG A 41 -12.89 -2.71 -2.92
C ARG A 41 -12.81 -4.22 -2.89
N MET A 42 -12.64 -4.78 -1.70
CA MET A 42 -12.65 -6.23 -1.48
C MET A 42 -13.94 -6.63 -0.79
N VAL A 43 -14.57 -7.69 -1.28
CA VAL A 43 -15.80 -8.26 -0.73
C VAL A 43 -15.47 -9.64 -0.21
N LEU A 44 -15.78 -9.92 1.05
CA LEU A 44 -15.62 -11.22 1.67
C LEU A 44 -16.91 -12.03 1.46
N VAL A 45 -16.78 -13.29 1.05
CA VAL A 45 -17.89 -14.22 0.87
C VAL A 45 -17.59 -15.48 1.67
N ASP A 46 -18.41 -15.76 2.69
CA ASP A 46 -18.29 -16.96 3.51
C ASP A 46 -19.10 -18.11 2.90
N VAL A 47 -18.49 -19.29 2.79
CA VAL A 47 -19.10 -20.47 2.18
C VAL A 47 -18.94 -21.68 3.10
N VAL A 48 -20.03 -22.43 3.28
CA VAL A 48 -20.05 -23.70 4.02
C VAL A 48 -20.47 -24.80 3.05
N VAL A 49 -19.60 -25.79 2.87
CA VAL A 49 -19.86 -26.93 1.96
C VAL A 49 -19.95 -28.21 2.79
N THR A 50 -21.08 -28.92 2.65
CA THR A 50 -21.36 -30.15 3.39
C THR A 50 -21.78 -31.31 2.47
N ASP A 51 -21.52 -32.53 2.92
CA ASP A 51 -22.01 -33.74 2.28
C ASP A 51 -23.50 -33.98 2.59
N LYS A 52 -24.08 -35.05 2.01
CA LYS A 52 -25.49 -35.43 2.25
C LYS A 52 -25.81 -35.76 3.71
N LYS A 53 -24.82 -36.01 4.55
CA LYS A 53 -24.95 -36.34 5.98
C LYS A 53 -24.68 -35.11 6.87
N GLY A 54 -24.33 -33.96 6.28
CA GLY A 54 -24.03 -32.72 6.99
C GLY A 54 -22.57 -32.57 7.42
N HIS A 55 -21.66 -33.46 6.99
CA HIS A 55 -20.24 -33.32 7.32
C HIS A 55 -19.57 -32.28 6.43
N PRO A 56 -18.66 -31.44 6.96
CA PRO A 56 -17.87 -30.52 6.16
C PRO A 56 -17.06 -31.24 5.09
N VAL A 57 -17.09 -30.71 3.86
CA VAL A 57 -16.24 -31.19 2.77
C VAL A 57 -14.86 -30.56 2.90
N ALA A 58 -13.83 -31.40 3.00
CA ALA A 58 -12.43 -30.97 3.11
C ALA A 58 -11.72 -30.94 1.75
N GLY A 59 -10.59 -30.23 1.67
CA GLY A 59 -9.71 -30.24 0.49
C GLY A 59 -10.22 -29.42 -0.71
N LEU A 60 -11.16 -28.51 -0.48
CA LEU A 60 -11.68 -27.61 -1.53
C LEU A 60 -10.59 -26.64 -1.98
N HIS A 61 -10.56 -26.39 -3.28
CA HIS A 61 -9.67 -25.45 -3.93
C HIS A 61 -10.45 -24.27 -4.53
N PRO A 62 -9.80 -23.13 -4.82
CA PRO A 62 -10.46 -22.00 -5.47
C PRO A 62 -11.16 -22.37 -6.78
N ASP A 63 -10.59 -23.33 -7.54
CA ASP A 63 -11.11 -23.78 -8.84
C ASP A 63 -12.42 -24.59 -8.71
N ASP A 64 -12.80 -24.99 -7.50
CA ASP A 64 -14.10 -25.63 -7.23
C ASP A 64 -15.26 -24.60 -7.12
N PHE A 65 -14.95 -23.30 -7.22
CA PHE A 65 -15.93 -22.22 -7.06
C PHE A 65 -15.94 -21.28 -8.25
N GLU A 66 -17.14 -20.88 -8.66
CA GLU A 66 -17.37 -19.78 -9.59
C GLU A 66 -18.23 -18.71 -8.88
N ILE A 67 -17.75 -17.47 -8.89
CA ILE A 67 -18.49 -16.34 -8.33
C ILE A 67 -19.02 -15.51 -9.49
N GLU A 68 -20.31 -15.24 -9.52
CA GLU A 68 -20.92 -14.32 -10.48
C GLU A 68 -21.58 -13.14 -9.77
N GLU A 69 -21.48 -11.97 -10.38
CA GLU A 69 -22.26 -10.79 -10.00
C GLU A 69 -23.06 -10.33 -11.21
N ASN A 70 -24.39 -10.34 -11.12
CA ASN A 70 -25.29 -10.00 -12.23
C ASN A 70 -25.00 -10.80 -13.52
N GLY A 71 -24.69 -12.10 -13.38
CA GLY A 71 -24.35 -12.99 -14.50
C GLY A 71 -22.97 -12.72 -15.13
N LYS A 72 -22.08 -12.00 -14.44
CA LYS A 72 -20.68 -11.83 -14.86
C LYS A 72 -19.76 -12.52 -13.86
N ALA A 73 -18.91 -13.41 -14.36
CA ALA A 73 -17.89 -14.07 -13.55
C ALA A 73 -16.94 -13.04 -12.89
N GLN A 74 -16.66 -13.27 -11.61
CA GLN A 74 -15.79 -12.49 -10.75
C GLN A 74 -14.57 -13.31 -10.37
N LYS A 75 -13.40 -12.66 -10.41
CA LYS A 75 -12.14 -13.30 -10.05
C LYS A 75 -12.05 -13.46 -8.53
N ILE A 76 -11.79 -14.68 -8.07
CA ILE A 76 -11.41 -14.94 -6.67
C ILE A 76 -10.01 -14.39 -6.43
N ALA A 77 -9.90 -13.33 -5.61
CA ALA A 77 -8.61 -12.68 -5.31
C ALA A 77 -7.84 -13.38 -4.19
N SER A 78 -8.54 -14.04 -3.26
CA SER A 78 -7.97 -14.77 -2.13
C SER A 78 -8.93 -15.86 -1.69
N PHE A 79 -8.39 -16.99 -1.24
CA PHE A 79 -9.15 -18.13 -0.75
C PHE A 79 -8.48 -18.63 0.52
N ASN A 80 -9.28 -18.85 1.57
CA ASN A 80 -8.79 -19.31 2.85
C ASN A 80 -9.73 -20.39 3.38
N MET A 81 -9.19 -21.57 3.65
CA MET A 81 -9.91 -22.60 4.39
C MET A 81 -9.59 -22.45 5.88
N PRO A 82 -10.59 -22.57 6.77
CA PRO A 82 -10.31 -22.71 8.18
C PRO A 82 -9.38 -23.91 8.38
N HIS A 83 -8.12 -23.65 8.73
CA HIS A 83 -7.26 -24.68 9.27
C HIS A 83 -7.83 -25.05 10.64
N GLU A 84 -7.89 -26.36 10.95
CA GLU A 84 -8.12 -26.78 12.33
C GLU A 84 -7.09 -26.06 13.19
N THR A 85 -7.59 -25.12 14.01
CA THR A 85 -6.71 -24.36 14.88
C THR A 85 -6.26 -25.34 15.93
N THR A 86 -5.06 -25.90 15.74
CA THR A 86 -4.39 -26.66 16.80
C THR A 86 -4.41 -25.75 18.03
N SER A 87 -4.98 -26.24 19.14
CA SER A 87 -5.14 -25.42 20.32
C SER A 87 -3.77 -24.88 20.72
N ALA A 88 -3.71 -23.57 20.99
CA ALA A 88 -2.46 -22.97 21.44
C ALA A 88 -2.08 -23.61 22.78
N PRO A 89 -0.77 -23.89 23.01
CA PRO A 89 -0.33 -24.38 24.30
C PRO A 89 -0.73 -23.39 25.41
N PRO A 90 -1.07 -23.89 26.62
CA PRO A 90 -1.51 -23.04 27.71
C PRO A 90 -0.42 -22.04 28.10
N LEU A 91 -0.84 -20.81 28.40
CA LEU A 91 0.09 -19.77 28.85
C LEU A 91 0.62 -20.10 30.25
N PRO A 92 1.91 -19.82 30.54
CA PRO A 92 2.42 -19.90 31.90
C PRO A 92 1.65 -18.94 32.84
N PRO A 93 1.60 -19.21 34.15
CA PRO A 93 0.93 -18.35 35.11
C PRO A 93 1.43 -16.89 35.03
N GLY A 94 0.50 -15.94 35.00
CA GLY A 94 0.80 -14.50 34.94
C GLY A 94 1.10 -13.95 33.53
N PHE A 95 1.12 -14.80 32.50
CA PHE A 95 1.23 -14.35 31.12
C PHE A 95 -0.16 -14.27 30.47
N TYR A 96 -0.43 -13.13 29.84
CA TYR A 96 -1.67 -12.88 29.10
C TYR A 96 -1.36 -12.71 27.62
N SER A 97 -2.28 -13.15 26.75
CA SER A 97 -2.17 -12.96 25.29
C SER A 97 -3.45 -12.30 24.78
N ASN A 98 -3.32 -11.39 23.81
CA ASN A 98 -4.46 -10.83 23.06
C ASN A 98 -4.91 -11.75 21.90
N ARG A 99 -4.51 -13.03 21.91
CA ARG A 99 -5.05 -14.01 20.99
C ARG A 99 -6.53 -14.21 21.32
N ALA A 100 -7.41 -13.99 20.36
CA ALA A 100 -8.81 -14.35 20.48
C ALA A 100 -8.92 -15.88 20.63
N GLU A 101 -9.06 -16.35 21.88
CA GLU A 101 -9.45 -17.73 22.14
C GLU A 101 -10.91 -17.87 21.76
N TYR A 102 -11.20 -18.49 20.62
CA TYR A 102 -12.56 -18.88 20.27
C TYR A 102 -12.99 -20.02 21.20
N ARG A 103 -13.37 -19.69 22.43
CA ARG A 103 -14.01 -20.63 23.34
C ARG A 103 -15.38 -20.92 22.76
N SER A 104 -15.50 -22.01 22.00
CA SER A 104 -16.81 -22.56 21.66
C SER A 104 -17.48 -22.98 22.98
N PRO A 105 -18.52 -22.28 23.48
CA PRO A 105 -19.26 -22.76 24.63
C PRO A 105 -20.12 -23.89 24.08
N GLY A 106 -19.92 -25.12 24.57
CA GLY A 106 -20.72 -26.29 24.18
C GLY A 106 -22.17 -26.24 24.66
N GLY A 107 -22.85 -25.09 24.51
CA GLY A 107 -24.25 -24.87 24.84
C GLY A 107 -24.86 -23.85 23.88
N PRO A 108 -26.19 -23.84 23.71
CA PRO A 108 -26.85 -22.94 22.78
C PRO A 108 -26.59 -21.48 23.18
N VAL A 109 -26.22 -20.66 22.19
CA VAL A 109 -26.13 -19.21 22.34
C VAL A 109 -27.55 -18.68 22.57
N THR A 110 -27.88 -18.37 23.82
CA THR A 110 -29.11 -17.61 24.13
C THR A 110 -28.77 -16.13 24.10
N VAL A 111 -29.46 -15.38 23.23
CA VAL A 111 -29.48 -13.91 23.19
C VAL A 111 -30.22 -13.32 24.37
#